data_AF-A0A250ITM1-F1
#
_entry.id   AF-A0A250ITM1-F1
#
_cell.length_a   1.000
_cell.length_b   1.000
_cell.length_c   1.000
_cell.angle_alpha   90.00
_cell.angle_beta   90.00
_cell.angle_gamma   90.00
#
_symmetry.space_group_name_H-M   'P 1'
#
loop_
_entity.id
_entity.type
_entity.pdbx_description
1 polymer ?
#
loop_
_entity_poly.entity_id
_entity_poly.type
_entity_poly.pdbx_seq_one_letter_code
_entity_poly.pdbx_strand_id
1 'polypeptide(L)'
;MKARILALLPATLLSAQTWAAEPLATQKADLDGDGKPESIALHWNEGKGSFTLKVGKASFTSPESGLQGGALEVVDLLDAGDKWKEVAVSSGFTDGDKRIFLFGFDGKSVKPLGEVHSLGEVKGNGIVLSQIWMGFWNRTEKYLLDRKTWSVSRVAQPLYYVGKQAKVKQTFPLGHSRKDSTPIANLAAGTAIEVLAAEVPERQGEEVFYLVKSVTGLLGWTSNKELLAKTEGLPFAGPAPVVDGSPSSR
;
A
#
# COMPACT_ATOMS: atom_id res chain seq x y z
N MET A 1 2.72 -80.34 29.02
CA MET A 1 2.39 -78.92 29.26
C MET A 1 2.37 -78.20 27.92
N LYS A 2 1.25 -77.56 27.54
CA LYS A 2 1.07 -76.89 26.23
C LYS A 2 1.62 -75.46 26.30
N ALA A 3 2.58 -75.13 25.44
CA ALA A 3 3.07 -73.76 25.27
C ALA A 3 2.06 -72.95 24.44
N ARG A 4 1.63 -71.79 24.96
CA ARG A 4 0.82 -70.81 24.24
C ARG A 4 1.77 -69.86 23.51
N ILE A 5 1.71 -69.84 22.18
CA ILE A 5 2.38 -68.83 21.35
C ILE A 5 1.44 -67.63 21.26
N LEU A 6 1.88 -66.49 21.79
CA LEU A 6 1.21 -65.21 21.66
C LEU A 6 1.60 -64.61 20.30
N ALA A 7 0.67 -64.55 19.36
CA ALA A 7 0.90 -63.90 18.07
C ALA A 7 0.82 -62.38 18.24
N LEU A 8 1.94 -61.69 18.01
CA LEU A 8 2.00 -60.23 17.94
C LEU A 8 1.52 -59.80 16.54
N LEU A 9 0.39 -59.08 16.48
CA LEU A 9 -0.07 -58.42 15.25
C LEU A 9 0.77 -57.14 15.02
N PRO A 10 1.34 -56.93 13.83
CA PRO A 10 1.97 -55.66 13.49
C PRO A 10 0.90 -54.59 13.27
N ALA A 11 0.92 -53.54 14.09
CA ALA A 11 0.11 -52.35 13.87
C ALA A 11 0.69 -51.58 12.67
N THR A 12 -0.02 -51.61 11.55
CA THR A 12 0.27 -50.75 10.40
C THR A 12 -0.11 -49.32 10.74
N LEU A 13 0.89 -48.46 10.93
CA LEU A 13 0.72 -47.01 11.02
C LEU A 13 0.23 -46.50 9.66
N LEU A 14 -1.06 -46.17 9.56
CA LEU A 14 -1.56 -45.33 8.47
C LEU A 14 -0.95 -43.93 8.64
N SER A 15 0.06 -43.62 7.83
CA SER A 15 0.49 -42.24 7.64
C SER A 15 -0.62 -41.48 6.92
N ALA A 16 -1.38 -40.68 7.66
CA ALA A 16 -2.28 -39.69 7.06
C ALA A 16 -1.43 -38.74 6.21
N GLN A 17 -1.53 -38.85 4.89
CA GLN A 17 -1.05 -37.81 3.98
C GLN A 17 -1.92 -36.58 4.22
N THR A 18 -1.47 -35.68 5.08
CA THR A 18 -1.98 -34.32 5.12
C THR A 18 -1.61 -33.68 3.78
N TRP A 19 -2.60 -33.47 2.92
CA TRP A 19 -2.45 -32.64 1.73
C TRP A 19 -2.23 -31.21 2.22
N ALA A 20 -0.97 -30.86 2.49
CA ALA A 20 -0.62 -29.47 2.73
C ALA A 20 -0.96 -28.72 1.43
N ALA A 21 -1.84 -27.74 1.50
CA ALA A 21 -2.20 -26.92 0.35
C ALA A 21 -0.92 -26.40 -0.33
N GLU A 22 -0.84 -26.57 -1.65
CA GLU A 22 0.31 -26.10 -2.42
C GLU A 22 0.51 -24.59 -2.19
N PRO A 23 1.76 -24.12 -2.13
CA PRO A 23 2.03 -22.69 -2.03
C PRO A 23 1.48 -21.97 -3.27
N LEU A 24 0.84 -20.82 -3.04
CA LEU A 24 0.34 -19.94 -4.09
C LEU A 24 1.49 -19.41 -4.96
N ALA A 25 2.63 -19.11 -4.33
CA ALA A 25 3.84 -18.68 -5.01
C ALA A 25 5.08 -19.20 -4.28
N THR A 26 6.14 -19.48 -5.03
CA THR A 26 7.45 -19.86 -4.49
C THR A 26 8.57 -19.14 -5.20
N GLN A 27 9.65 -18.83 -4.48
CA GLN A 27 10.86 -18.23 -5.00
C GLN A 27 12.10 -18.76 -4.26
N LYS A 28 13.29 -18.44 -4.78
CA LYS A 28 14.56 -18.64 -4.08
C LYS A 28 15.42 -17.39 -4.20
N ALA A 29 15.96 -16.93 -3.08
CA ALA A 29 16.89 -15.82 -3.03
C ALA A 29 17.73 -15.90 -1.76
N ASP A 30 18.98 -15.45 -1.84
CA ASP A 30 19.79 -15.15 -0.66
C ASP A 30 19.25 -13.85 -0.06
N LEU A 31 18.55 -13.94 1.05
CA LEU A 31 17.90 -12.81 1.72
C LEU A 31 18.75 -12.22 2.84
N ASP A 32 19.66 -13.02 3.40
CA ASP A 32 20.51 -12.61 4.52
C ASP A 32 21.98 -12.32 4.17
N GLY A 33 22.35 -12.55 2.91
CA GLY A 33 23.67 -12.25 2.36
C GLY A 33 24.74 -13.27 2.75
N ASP A 34 24.36 -14.45 3.26
CA ASP A 34 25.31 -15.51 3.64
C ASP A 34 25.86 -16.31 2.43
N GLY A 35 25.34 -16.04 1.22
CA GLY A 35 25.71 -16.69 -0.02
C GLY A 35 24.89 -17.95 -0.34
N LYS A 36 23.91 -18.32 0.48
CA LYS A 36 23.03 -19.47 0.27
C LYS A 36 21.59 -19.00 0.08
N PRO A 37 20.92 -19.41 -1.01
CA PRO A 37 19.54 -19.02 -1.20
C PRO A 37 18.55 -19.69 -0.23
N GLU A 38 17.68 -18.89 0.38
CA GLU A 38 16.50 -19.35 1.09
C GLU A 38 15.40 -19.80 0.13
N SER A 39 14.64 -20.82 0.51
CA SER A 39 13.36 -21.14 -0.13
C SER A 39 12.26 -20.25 0.45
N ILE A 40 11.55 -19.54 -0.40
CA ILE A 40 10.47 -18.62 -0.03
C ILE A 40 9.17 -19.18 -0.56
N ALA A 41 8.15 -19.29 0.28
CA ALA A 41 6.84 -19.80 -0.12
C ALA A 41 5.71 -19.00 0.52
N LEU A 42 4.76 -18.57 -0.30
CA LEU A 42 3.55 -17.89 0.13
C LEU A 42 2.37 -18.86 0.07
N HIS A 43 1.66 -19.01 1.17
CA HIS A 43 0.38 -19.72 1.23
C HIS A 43 -0.71 -18.73 1.60
N TRP A 44 -1.76 -18.64 0.78
CA TRP A 44 -2.93 -17.83 1.12
C TRP A 44 -3.97 -18.67 1.86
N ASN A 45 -4.57 -18.08 2.90
CA ASN A 45 -5.68 -18.66 3.62
C ASN A 45 -6.94 -17.85 3.27
N GLU A 46 -7.57 -18.23 2.15
CA GLU A 46 -8.71 -17.53 1.57
C GLU A 46 -9.88 -17.38 2.55
N GLY A 47 -10.18 -18.44 3.32
CA GLY A 47 -11.29 -18.44 4.28
C GLY A 47 -11.12 -17.45 5.44
N LYS A 48 -9.91 -16.92 5.65
CA LYS A 48 -9.57 -15.99 6.74
C LYS A 48 -9.03 -14.64 6.26
N GLY A 49 -8.81 -14.47 4.95
CA GLY A 49 -8.12 -13.30 4.40
C GLY A 49 -6.78 -13.04 5.08
N SER A 50 -5.99 -14.10 5.26
CA SER A 50 -4.64 -14.08 5.86
C SER A 50 -3.69 -14.90 5.01
N PHE A 51 -2.39 -14.78 5.27
CA PHE A 51 -1.38 -15.59 4.58
C PHE A 51 -0.29 -16.08 5.52
N THR A 52 0.41 -17.12 5.07
CA THR A 52 1.64 -17.59 5.70
C THR A 52 2.79 -17.45 4.72
N LEU A 53 3.79 -16.66 5.10
CA LEU A 53 5.07 -16.54 4.41
C LEU A 53 6.08 -17.45 5.09
N LYS A 54 6.65 -18.39 4.34
CA LYS A 54 7.74 -19.26 4.79
C LYS A 54 9.04 -18.84 4.13
N VAL A 55 10.10 -18.79 4.91
CA VAL A 55 11.48 -18.49 4.46
C VAL A 55 12.41 -19.51 5.12
N GLY A 56 12.92 -20.45 4.34
CA GLY A 56 13.66 -21.60 4.86
C GLY A 56 12.85 -22.37 5.91
N LYS A 57 13.33 -22.38 7.15
CA LYS A 57 12.63 -23.00 8.30
C LYS A 57 11.76 -22.01 9.08
N ALA A 58 11.89 -20.71 8.82
CA ALA A 58 11.12 -19.68 9.48
C ALA A 58 9.76 -19.50 8.80
N SER A 59 8.78 -19.02 9.56
CA SER A 59 7.45 -18.71 9.05
C SER A 59 6.85 -17.53 9.77
N PHE A 60 6.07 -16.73 9.04
CA PHE A 60 5.21 -15.68 9.57
C PHE A 60 3.80 -15.90 9.06
N THR A 61 2.80 -15.73 9.93
CA THR A 61 1.39 -15.75 9.55
C THR A 61 0.79 -14.38 9.82
N SER A 62 0.20 -13.76 8.80
CA SER A 62 -0.44 -12.47 8.93
C SER A 62 -1.68 -12.56 9.83
N PRO A 63 -2.06 -11.46 10.51
CA PRO A 63 -3.40 -11.34 11.06
C PRO A 63 -4.48 -11.53 9.97
N GLU A 64 -5.68 -11.87 10.40
CA GLU A 64 -6.86 -11.89 9.54
C GLU A 64 -7.21 -10.45 9.15
N SER A 65 -7.33 -10.19 7.85
CA SER A 65 -7.58 -8.85 7.31
C SER A 65 -8.81 -8.78 6.40
N GLY A 66 -9.35 -9.94 6.01
CA GLY A 66 -10.37 -10.02 4.96
C GLY A 66 -9.88 -9.68 3.56
N LEU A 67 -8.60 -9.27 3.41
CA LEU A 67 -7.99 -9.01 2.11
C LEU A 67 -7.81 -10.33 1.35
N GLN A 68 -7.85 -10.22 0.02
CA GLN A 68 -7.73 -11.35 -0.89
C GLN A 68 -6.62 -11.10 -1.90
N GLY A 69 -6.20 -12.16 -2.60
CA GLY A 69 -5.07 -12.11 -3.53
C GLY A 69 -3.73 -12.21 -2.81
N GLY A 70 -2.69 -12.59 -3.55
CA GLY A 70 -1.37 -12.85 -2.98
C GLY A 70 -0.33 -12.99 -4.08
N ALA A 71 0.41 -11.92 -4.37
CA ALA A 71 1.62 -12.04 -5.16
C ALA A 71 2.83 -11.97 -4.23
N LEU A 72 3.90 -12.66 -4.62
CA LEU A 72 5.16 -12.70 -3.91
C LEU A 72 6.23 -12.09 -4.80
N GLU A 73 7.01 -11.15 -4.26
CA GLU A 73 8.15 -10.54 -4.94
C GLU A 73 9.36 -10.48 -3.98
N VAL A 74 10.55 -10.79 -4.49
CA VAL A 74 11.81 -10.51 -3.78
C VAL A 74 12.33 -9.18 -4.30
N VAL A 75 12.52 -8.23 -3.38
CA VAL A 75 12.86 -6.83 -3.68
C VAL A 75 14.10 -6.43 -2.91
N ASP A 76 14.87 -5.51 -3.48
CA ASP A 76 16.04 -4.92 -2.84
C ASP A 76 15.71 -3.46 -2.49
N LEU A 77 15.20 -3.24 -1.28
CA LEU A 77 14.65 -1.95 -0.86
C LEU A 77 15.68 -1.11 -0.11
N LEU A 78 16.47 -1.75 0.76
CA LEU A 78 17.31 -1.06 1.74
C LEU A 78 18.57 -0.44 1.13
N ASP A 79 19.39 -1.23 0.44
CA ASP A 79 20.62 -0.77 -0.18
C ASP A 79 21.03 -1.72 -1.30
N ALA A 80 20.98 -1.25 -2.56
CA ALA A 80 21.34 -2.06 -3.71
C ALA A 80 22.82 -2.51 -3.71
N GLY A 81 23.65 -1.90 -2.85
CA GLY A 81 25.04 -2.29 -2.62
C GLY A 81 25.23 -3.21 -1.41
N ASP A 82 24.18 -3.47 -0.61
CA ASP A 82 24.24 -4.46 0.45
C ASP A 82 23.94 -5.88 -0.11
N LYS A 83 23.98 -6.88 0.77
CA LYS A 83 23.77 -8.29 0.40
C LYS A 83 22.38 -8.80 0.76
N TRP A 84 21.56 -7.94 1.35
CA TRP A 84 20.28 -8.29 1.94
C TRP A 84 19.18 -8.06 0.92
N LYS A 85 18.11 -8.82 1.05
CA LYS A 85 16.91 -8.61 0.24
C LYS A 85 15.68 -8.70 1.13
N GLU A 86 14.66 -7.95 0.75
CA GLU A 86 13.35 -7.97 1.33
C GLU A 86 12.38 -8.82 0.51
N VAL A 87 11.29 -9.20 1.15
CA VAL A 87 10.17 -9.88 0.52
C VAL A 87 8.94 -8.99 0.60
N ALA A 88 8.31 -8.75 -0.54
CA ALA A 88 7.05 -8.05 -0.66
C ALA A 88 5.93 -9.05 -0.94
N VAL A 89 4.84 -8.95 -0.18
CA VAL A 89 3.61 -9.71 -0.40
C VAL A 89 2.49 -8.73 -0.70
N SER A 90 1.91 -8.79 -1.90
CA SER A 90 0.80 -7.91 -2.28
C SER A 90 -0.55 -8.59 -2.06
N SER A 91 -1.51 -7.84 -1.54
CA SER A 91 -2.93 -8.22 -1.42
C SER A 91 -3.84 -7.09 -1.90
N GLY A 92 -5.13 -7.39 -2.02
CA GLY A 92 -6.15 -6.48 -2.52
C GLY A 92 -6.20 -6.47 -4.06
N PHE A 93 -7.39 -6.32 -4.62
CA PHE A 93 -7.61 -6.36 -6.08
C PHE A 93 -7.88 -5.00 -6.69
N THR A 94 -8.26 -4.03 -5.88
CA THR A 94 -8.57 -2.66 -6.29
C THR A 94 -7.55 -1.69 -5.69
N ASP A 95 -7.43 -0.51 -6.28
CA ASP A 95 -6.54 0.50 -5.70
C ASP A 95 -6.94 0.86 -4.25
N GLY A 96 -8.22 0.77 -3.86
CA GLY A 96 -8.64 1.10 -2.49
C GLY A 96 -8.17 0.12 -1.41
N ASP A 97 -8.23 -1.18 -1.72
CA ASP A 97 -7.89 -2.27 -0.79
C ASP A 97 -6.48 -2.84 -1.00
N LYS A 98 -5.75 -2.38 -2.03
CA LYS A 98 -4.37 -2.79 -2.29
C LYS A 98 -3.46 -2.52 -1.09
N ARG A 99 -2.71 -3.52 -0.67
CA ARG A 99 -1.68 -3.44 0.36
C ARG A 99 -0.46 -4.24 -0.06
N ILE A 100 0.72 -3.79 0.35
CA ILE A 100 1.96 -4.52 0.19
C ILE A 100 2.62 -4.64 1.56
N PHE A 101 2.72 -5.87 2.04
CA PHE A 101 3.41 -6.23 3.27
C PHE A 101 4.89 -6.46 2.98
N LEU A 102 5.75 -5.81 3.74
CA LEU A 102 7.19 -5.89 3.61
C LEU A 102 7.78 -6.73 4.72
N PHE A 103 8.70 -7.61 4.35
CA PHE A 103 9.37 -8.52 5.26
C PHE A 103 10.87 -8.51 5.02
N GLY A 104 11.64 -8.68 6.08
CA GLY A 104 13.05 -9.03 5.98
C GLY A 104 13.33 -10.38 6.65
N PHE A 105 14.54 -10.88 6.46
CA PHE A 105 15.01 -12.13 7.05
C PHE A 105 16.39 -11.91 7.69
N ASP A 106 16.61 -12.44 8.91
CA ASP A 106 17.86 -12.31 9.66
C ASP A 106 18.67 -13.62 9.73
N GLY A 107 18.40 -14.57 8.82
CA GLY A 107 18.97 -15.91 8.84
C GLY A 107 18.25 -16.88 9.79
N LYS A 108 17.37 -16.39 10.65
CA LYS A 108 16.68 -17.19 11.67
C LYS A 108 15.17 -17.03 11.67
N SER A 109 14.69 -15.83 11.39
CA SER A 109 13.28 -15.45 11.54
C SER A 109 12.85 -14.46 10.46
N VAL A 110 11.59 -14.59 10.05
CA VAL A 110 10.92 -13.61 9.19
C VAL A 110 10.51 -12.43 10.05
N LYS A 111 10.89 -11.22 9.64
CA LYS A 111 10.61 -9.98 10.37
C LYS A 111 9.62 -9.13 9.56
N PRO A 112 8.41 -8.88 10.06
CA PRO A 112 7.52 -7.91 9.44
C PRO A 112 8.11 -6.52 9.58
N LEU A 113 8.32 -5.84 8.45
CA LEU A 113 8.78 -4.46 8.40
C LEU A 113 7.57 -3.50 8.48
N GLY A 114 6.44 -3.92 7.94
CA GLY A 114 5.19 -3.18 7.96
C GLY A 114 4.53 -3.20 6.58
N GLU A 115 3.68 -2.22 6.30
CA GLU A 115 2.90 -2.18 5.06
C GLU A 115 2.98 -0.83 4.37
N VAL A 116 2.88 -0.86 3.05
CA VAL A 116 2.71 0.30 2.17
C VAL A 116 1.56 0.03 1.21
N HIS A 117 1.02 1.07 0.59
CA HIS A 117 -0.08 0.91 -0.35
C HIS A 117 0.37 0.35 -1.70
N SER A 118 1.50 0.83 -2.21
CA SER A 118 2.12 0.34 -3.43
C SER A 118 3.64 0.45 -3.37
N LEU A 119 4.32 -0.37 -4.17
CA LEU A 119 5.73 -0.25 -4.47
C LEU A 119 5.83 0.55 -5.76
N GLY A 120 6.21 1.82 -5.63
CA GLY A 120 6.65 2.62 -6.76
C GLY A 120 8.07 2.27 -7.17
N GLU A 121 8.84 3.27 -7.58
CA GLU A 121 10.23 3.06 -7.97
C GLU A 121 11.09 2.68 -6.75
N VAL A 122 11.69 1.50 -6.81
CA VAL A 122 12.65 0.98 -5.82
C VAL A 122 14.06 1.33 -6.28
N LYS A 123 14.81 2.05 -5.45
CA LYS A 123 16.18 2.49 -5.77
C LYS A 123 17.27 1.83 -4.93
N GLY A 124 16.90 0.92 -4.01
CA GLY A 124 17.83 0.33 -3.06
C GLY A 124 18.57 1.40 -2.26
N ASN A 125 17.84 2.30 -1.63
CA ASN A 125 18.41 3.38 -0.79
C ASN A 125 17.60 3.62 0.49
N GLY A 126 16.82 2.62 0.90
CA GLY A 126 15.99 2.64 2.10
C GLY A 126 14.74 3.50 1.96
N ILE A 127 14.46 4.02 0.76
CA ILE A 127 13.29 4.82 0.47
C ILE A 127 12.31 4.00 -0.35
N VAL A 128 11.07 3.92 0.13
CA VAL A 128 9.94 3.42 -0.64
C VAL A 128 9.03 4.59 -0.99
N LEU A 129 8.75 4.77 -2.28
CA LEU A 129 7.74 5.69 -2.76
C LEU A 129 6.46 4.92 -3.05
N SER A 130 5.39 5.25 -2.34
CA SER A 130 4.08 4.61 -2.48
C SER A 130 3.10 5.59 -3.10
N GLN A 131 2.45 5.19 -4.18
CA GLN A 131 1.44 5.99 -4.88
C GLN A 131 0.03 5.53 -4.53
N ILE A 132 -0.85 6.49 -4.25
CA ILE A 132 -2.24 6.27 -3.86
C ILE A 132 -3.12 7.13 -4.78
N TRP A 133 -4.09 6.50 -5.44
CA TRP A 133 -5.00 7.22 -6.32
C TRP A 133 -5.97 8.09 -5.54
N MET A 134 -6.03 9.38 -5.87
CA MET A 134 -6.87 10.39 -5.21
C MET A 134 -7.99 10.90 -6.13
N GLY A 135 -8.39 10.10 -7.12
CA GLY A 135 -9.51 10.38 -8.02
C GLY A 135 -9.13 11.06 -9.34
N PHE A 136 -8.19 12.01 -9.35
CA PHE A 136 -7.69 12.66 -10.58
C PHE A 136 -6.17 12.91 -10.56
N TRP A 137 -5.50 12.48 -9.49
CA TRP A 137 -4.07 12.62 -9.26
C TRP A 137 -3.59 11.52 -8.30
N ASN A 138 -2.28 11.33 -8.18
CA ASN A 138 -1.68 10.34 -7.29
C ASN A 138 -0.98 11.03 -6.12
N ARG A 139 -1.36 10.67 -4.89
CA ARG A 139 -0.60 11.01 -3.70
C ARG A 139 0.64 10.13 -3.63
N THR A 140 1.82 10.74 -3.66
CA THR A 140 3.09 10.03 -3.46
C THR A 140 3.53 10.20 -2.01
N GLU A 141 3.53 9.10 -1.28
CA GLU A 141 4.04 9.02 0.09
C GLU A 141 5.45 8.47 0.10
N LYS A 142 6.30 9.07 0.94
CA LYS A 142 7.63 8.56 1.21
C LYS A 142 7.63 7.73 2.49
N TYR A 143 8.28 6.58 2.42
CA TYR A 143 8.55 5.73 3.56
C TYR A 143 10.07 5.51 3.71
N LEU A 144 10.51 5.38 4.95
CA LEU A 144 11.88 5.00 5.30
C LEU A 144 11.88 3.61 5.92
N LEU A 145 12.73 2.75 5.38
CA LEU A 145 13.00 1.44 5.94
C LEU A 145 14.13 1.53 6.98
N ASP A 146 13.87 1.04 8.18
CA ASP A 146 14.86 0.94 9.26
C ASP A 146 15.07 -0.54 9.61
N ARG A 147 16.26 -1.03 9.29
CA ARG A 147 16.67 -2.41 9.55
C ARG A 147 17.00 -2.68 11.01
N LYS A 148 17.41 -1.67 11.78
CA LYS A 148 17.75 -1.84 13.20
C LYS A 148 16.50 -2.13 14.01
N THR A 149 15.40 -1.46 13.67
CA THR A 149 14.11 -1.61 14.32
C THR A 149 13.16 -2.55 13.57
N TRP A 150 13.54 -3.00 12.37
CA TRP A 150 12.71 -3.83 11.49
C TRP A 150 11.37 -3.17 11.21
N SER A 151 11.41 -1.92 10.75
CA SER A 151 10.21 -1.12 10.55
C SER A 151 10.27 -0.31 9.28
N VAL A 152 9.11 -0.12 8.64
CA VAL A 152 8.88 0.91 7.64
C VAL A 152 8.10 2.05 8.30
N SER A 153 8.56 3.29 8.11
CA SER A 153 7.95 4.48 8.72
C SER A 153 7.63 5.52 7.66
N ARG A 154 6.40 6.03 7.68
CA ARG A 154 6.00 7.11 6.77
C ARG A 154 6.70 8.40 7.17
N VAL A 155 7.28 9.09 6.19
CA VAL A 155 7.78 10.45 6.34
C VAL A 155 6.63 11.41 6.09
N ALA A 156 6.17 12.08 7.15
CA ALA A 156 5.08 13.04 7.04
C ALA A 156 5.44 14.17 6.07
N GLN A 157 4.51 14.50 5.19
CA GLN A 157 4.62 15.58 4.22
C GLN A 157 3.48 16.56 4.44
N PRO A 158 3.75 17.86 4.59
CA PRO A 158 2.69 18.85 4.78
C PRO A 158 1.85 19.01 3.51
N LEU A 159 2.44 18.77 2.34
CA LEU A 159 1.80 18.92 1.04
C LEU A 159 2.27 17.84 0.06
N TYR A 160 1.38 17.51 -0.86
CA TYR A 160 1.64 16.62 -1.98
C TYR A 160 1.46 17.36 -3.30
N TYR A 161 2.37 17.12 -4.24
CA TYR A 161 2.28 17.70 -5.57
C TYR A 161 1.12 17.10 -6.37
N VAL A 162 0.33 17.96 -7.04
CA VAL A 162 -0.82 17.57 -7.87
C VAL A 162 -0.51 17.82 -9.35
N GLY A 163 -0.11 19.04 -9.69
CA GLY A 163 0.33 19.41 -11.04
C GLY A 163 -0.72 19.20 -12.13
N LYS A 164 -1.99 19.51 -11.86
CA LYS A 164 -3.09 19.31 -12.83
C LYS A 164 -3.68 20.64 -13.26
N GLN A 165 -4.02 20.74 -14.54
CA GLN A 165 -4.75 21.88 -15.07
C GLN A 165 -6.25 21.60 -15.08
N ALA A 166 -7.04 22.65 -14.88
CA ALA A 166 -8.49 22.60 -14.99
C ALA A 166 -9.03 23.93 -15.53
N LYS A 167 -10.27 23.89 -16.00
CA LYS A 167 -11.01 25.09 -16.40
C LYS A 167 -12.12 25.38 -15.41
N VAL A 168 -12.26 26.64 -15.02
CA VAL A 168 -13.31 27.09 -14.12
C VAL A 168 -14.63 27.12 -14.88
N LYS A 169 -15.62 26.33 -14.46
CA LYS A 169 -16.97 26.34 -15.08
C LYS A 169 -17.93 27.30 -14.36
N GLN A 170 -17.73 27.50 -13.07
CA GLN A 170 -18.51 28.43 -12.24
C GLN A 170 -17.57 29.21 -11.34
N THR A 171 -17.87 30.48 -11.09
CA THR A 171 -17.05 31.31 -10.19
C THR A 171 -16.95 30.74 -8.78
N PHE A 172 -15.76 30.81 -8.18
CA PHE A 172 -15.54 30.42 -6.79
C PHE A 172 -14.36 31.16 -6.14
N PRO A 173 -14.39 31.33 -4.81
CA PRO A 173 -13.34 32.04 -4.10
C PRO A 173 -12.08 31.19 -3.98
N LEU A 174 -10.92 31.85 -4.07
CA LEU A 174 -9.67 31.38 -3.50
C LEU A 174 -9.50 31.96 -2.10
N GLY A 175 -9.49 31.12 -1.09
CA GLY A 175 -9.30 31.53 0.30
C GLY A 175 -7.84 31.85 0.62
N HIS A 176 -7.64 32.77 1.57
CA HIS A 176 -6.31 33.09 2.10
C HIS A 176 -5.69 31.93 2.88
N SER A 177 -6.52 31.15 3.56
CA SER A 177 -6.11 29.92 4.23
C SER A 177 -7.19 28.86 4.09
N ARG A 178 -6.91 27.64 4.55
CA ARG A 178 -7.87 26.52 4.57
C ARG A 178 -9.02 26.71 5.56
N LYS A 179 -8.82 27.58 6.56
CA LYS A 179 -9.78 27.80 7.68
C LYS A 179 -10.52 29.13 7.59
N ASP A 180 -10.04 30.01 6.72
CA ASP A 180 -10.55 31.37 6.58
C ASP A 180 -11.40 31.47 5.32
N SER A 181 -12.60 32.00 5.46
CA SER A 181 -13.52 32.24 4.35
C SER A 181 -13.19 33.52 3.58
N THR A 182 -12.23 34.32 4.04
CA THR A 182 -11.81 35.56 3.38
C THR A 182 -11.17 35.24 2.02
N PRO A 183 -11.80 35.69 0.90
CA PRO A 183 -11.28 35.42 -0.42
C PRO A 183 -10.12 36.37 -0.75
N ILE A 184 -9.03 35.81 -1.27
CA ILE A 184 -7.97 36.58 -1.97
C ILE A 184 -8.52 37.07 -3.32
N ALA A 185 -9.26 36.21 -4.01
CA ALA A 185 -9.84 36.50 -5.32
C ALA A 185 -11.03 35.56 -5.60
N ASN A 186 -11.88 35.94 -6.54
CA ASN A 186 -12.84 35.02 -7.15
C ASN A 186 -12.35 34.62 -8.54
N LEU A 187 -12.29 33.32 -8.80
CA LEU A 187 -11.89 32.79 -10.10
C LEU A 187 -13.02 32.96 -11.10
N ALA A 188 -12.75 33.61 -12.23
CA ALA A 188 -13.76 33.83 -13.25
C ALA A 188 -14.06 32.54 -14.04
N ALA A 189 -15.34 32.30 -14.32
CA ALA A 189 -15.76 31.22 -15.21
C ALA A 189 -15.11 31.38 -16.60
N GLY A 190 -14.76 30.25 -17.22
CA GLY A 190 -14.05 30.17 -18.48
C GLY A 190 -12.52 30.26 -18.37
N THR A 191 -11.96 30.64 -17.23
CA THR A 191 -10.50 30.78 -17.06
C THR A 191 -9.82 29.44 -16.71
N ALA A 192 -8.54 29.32 -17.08
CA ALA A 192 -7.71 28.19 -16.70
C ALA A 192 -7.11 28.39 -15.30
N ILE A 193 -6.89 27.27 -14.61
CA ILE A 193 -6.18 27.20 -13.33
C ILE A 193 -5.19 26.03 -13.34
N GLU A 194 -4.23 26.11 -12.43
CA GLU A 194 -3.32 25.02 -12.10
C GLU A 194 -3.51 24.62 -10.63
N VAL A 195 -3.88 23.36 -10.40
CA VAL A 195 -3.92 22.73 -9.09
C VAL A 195 -2.51 22.25 -8.78
N LEU A 196 -1.81 22.99 -7.92
CA LEU A 196 -0.38 22.80 -7.65
C LEU A 196 -0.13 21.70 -6.64
N ALA A 197 -0.81 21.77 -5.50
CA ALA A 197 -0.57 20.90 -4.36
C ALA A 197 -1.85 20.62 -3.59
N ALA A 198 -1.85 19.54 -2.82
CA ALA A 198 -2.92 19.16 -1.91
C ALA A 198 -2.39 19.02 -0.49
N GLU A 199 -3.16 19.52 0.47
CA GLU A 199 -3.08 19.10 1.87
C GLU A 199 -4.11 17.99 2.08
N VAL A 200 -3.63 16.80 2.41
CA VAL A 200 -4.48 15.64 2.70
C VAL A 200 -4.45 15.40 4.21
N PRO A 201 -5.59 15.49 4.90
CA PRO A 201 -5.64 15.31 6.33
C PRO A 201 -5.31 13.87 6.74
N GLU A 202 -4.71 13.71 7.91
CA GLU A 202 -4.39 12.40 8.50
C GLU A 202 -5.64 11.67 8.99
N ARG A 203 -6.67 12.42 9.40
CA ARG A 203 -7.92 11.86 9.90
C ARG A 203 -8.87 11.61 8.74
N GLN A 204 -9.36 10.36 8.65
CA GLN A 204 -10.39 9.99 7.70
C GLN A 204 -11.66 10.85 7.90
N GLY A 205 -12.25 11.29 6.80
CA GLY A 205 -13.47 12.12 6.79
C GLY A 205 -13.22 13.63 6.86
N GLU A 206 -11.99 14.08 7.10
CA GLU A 206 -11.64 15.50 6.94
C GLU A 206 -11.49 15.88 5.46
N GLU A 207 -11.77 17.14 5.15
CA GLU A 207 -11.74 17.66 3.79
C GLU A 207 -10.30 17.87 3.28
N VAL A 208 -10.05 17.44 2.04
CA VAL A 208 -8.79 17.74 1.32
C VAL A 208 -8.84 19.17 0.80
N PHE A 209 -7.75 19.90 0.96
CA PHE A 209 -7.61 21.26 0.43
C PHE A 209 -6.55 21.32 -0.65
N TYR A 210 -6.77 22.17 -1.65
CA TYR A 210 -5.87 22.34 -2.77
C TYR A 210 -5.34 23.77 -2.83
N LEU A 211 -4.03 23.87 -3.04
CA LEU A 211 -3.38 25.12 -3.43
C LEU A 211 -3.51 25.28 -4.95
N VAL A 212 -4.16 26.36 -5.36
CA VAL A 212 -4.49 26.64 -6.76
C VAL A 212 -3.83 27.94 -7.20
N LYS A 213 -3.31 27.93 -8.43
CA LYS A 213 -2.80 29.11 -9.14
C LYS A 213 -3.79 29.54 -10.21
N SER A 214 -4.18 30.81 -10.16
CA SER A 214 -5.01 31.44 -11.20
C SER A 214 -4.20 31.75 -12.47
N VAL A 215 -4.90 32.07 -13.56
CA VAL A 215 -4.28 32.58 -14.80
C VAL A 215 -3.49 33.90 -14.58
N THR A 216 -3.83 34.68 -13.55
CA THR A 216 -3.10 35.90 -13.18
C THR A 216 -1.89 35.64 -12.28
N GLY A 217 -1.64 34.39 -11.89
CA GLY A 217 -0.55 34.01 -11.01
C GLY A 217 -0.85 34.11 -9.51
N LEU A 218 -2.09 34.45 -9.13
CA LEU A 218 -2.49 34.45 -7.71
C LEU A 218 -2.59 33.03 -7.18
N LEU A 219 -2.09 32.83 -5.96
CA LEU A 219 -2.17 31.57 -5.22
C LEU A 219 -3.23 31.68 -4.13
N GLY A 220 -4.02 30.61 -3.95
CA GLY A 220 -4.92 30.51 -2.82
C GLY A 220 -5.50 29.11 -2.66
N TRP A 221 -6.24 28.92 -1.57
CA TRP A 221 -6.76 27.63 -1.17
C TRP A 221 -8.20 27.45 -1.64
N THR A 222 -8.53 26.25 -2.08
CA THR A 222 -9.92 25.82 -2.30
C THR A 222 -10.12 24.43 -1.75
N SER A 223 -11.35 24.13 -1.38
CA SER A 223 -11.74 22.84 -0.84
C SER A 223 -11.93 21.82 -1.97
N ASN A 224 -11.81 20.52 -1.68
CA ASN A 224 -12.09 19.48 -2.66
C ASN A 224 -13.51 19.61 -3.22
N LYS A 225 -14.50 19.87 -2.36
CA LYS A 225 -15.89 20.06 -2.78
C LYS A 225 -16.02 21.19 -3.82
N GLU A 226 -15.45 22.36 -3.52
CA GLU A 226 -15.49 23.53 -4.41
C GLU A 226 -14.76 23.27 -5.73
N LEU A 227 -13.56 22.71 -5.67
CA LEU A 227 -12.76 22.41 -6.85
C LEU A 227 -13.51 21.47 -7.81
N LEU A 228 -14.01 20.34 -7.31
CA LEU A 228 -14.69 19.35 -8.15
C LEU A 228 -16.04 19.86 -8.67
N ALA A 229 -16.79 20.55 -7.82
CA ALA A 229 -18.10 21.07 -8.19
C ALA A 229 -18.03 22.22 -9.20
N LYS A 230 -16.91 22.96 -9.29
CA LYS A 230 -16.82 24.22 -10.05
C LYS A 230 -15.70 24.28 -11.09
N THR A 231 -15.07 23.13 -11.37
CA THR A 231 -14.14 22.99 -12.49
C THR A 231 -14.54 21.85 -13.44
N GLU A 232 -13.88 21.83 -14.59
CA GLU A 232 -13.92 20.77 -15.61
C GLU A 232 -12.51 20.50 -16.15
N GLY A 233 -12.32 19.36 -16.81
CA GLY A 233 -11.04 18.98 -17.45
C GLY A 233 -10.03 18.28 -16.55
N LEU A 234 -10.36 17.99 -15.29
CA LEU A 234 -9.53 17.14 -14.43
C LEU A 234 -9.58 15.67 -14.91
N PRO A 235 -8.44 14.94 -14.94
CA PRO A 235 -8.35 13.61 -15.55
C PRO A 235 -8.82 12.52 -14.59
N PHE A 236 -10.14 12.43 -14.39
CA PHE A 236 -10.74 11.34 -13.63
C PHE A 236 -10.68 10.01 -14.39
N ALA A 237 -10.40 8.93 -13.67
CA ALA A 237 -10.58 7.58 -14.17
C ALA A 237 -12.01 7.11 -13.82
N GLY A 238 -12.89 7.05 -14.82
CA GLY A 238 -14.31 6.68 -14.65
C GLY A 238 -15.23 7.87 -14.29
N PRO A 239 -16.56 7.66 -14.24
CA PRO A 239 -17.50 8.72 -13.83
C PRO A 239 -17.12 9.20 -12.43
N ALA A 240 -17.10 10.52 -12.23
CA ALA A 240 -16.68 11.16 -11.00
C ALA A 240 -17.33 10.48 -9.77
N PRO A 241 -16.58 10.14 -8.71
CA PRO A 241 -17.18 9.55 -7.53
C PRO A 241 -18.18 10.53 -6.94
N VAL A 242 -19.42 10.08 -6.82
CA VAL A 242 -20.43 10.76 -6.00
C VAL A 242 -19.88 10.77 -4.58
N VAL A 243 -19.60 11.97 -4.07
CA VAL A 243 -19.26 12.18 -2.67
C VAL A 243 -20.55 11.97 -1.88
N ASP A 244 -20.86 10.72 -1.55
CA ASP A 244 -21.82 10.38 -0.51
C ASP A 244 -21.08 9.54 0.55
N GLY A 245 -21.03 10.07 1.76
CA GLY A 245 -20.39 9.48 2.93
C GLY A 245 -21.17 8.31 3.52
N SER A 246 -21.69 7.43 2.67
CA SER A 246 -22.40 6.23 3.09
C SER A 246 -21.49 5.00 2.94
N PRO A 247 -21.41 4.12 3.97
CA PRO A 247 -20.61 2.91 3.87
C PRO A 247 -21.18 2.02 2.76
N SER A 248 -20.33 1.67 1.81
CA SER A 248 -20.63 0.60 0.86
C SER A 248 -20.81 -0.70 1.64
N SER A 249 -22.07 -1.07 1.86
CA SER A 249 -22.44 -2.40 2.30
C SER A 249 -22.16 -3.40 1.18
N ARG A 250 -21.12 -4.22 1.34
CA ARG A 250 -21.08 -5.62 0.93
C ARG A 250 -20.22 -6.41 1.90
#